data_AF-A0A350I7Z1-F1
#
_entry.id   AF-A0A350I7Z1-F1
#
_cell.length_a   1.000
_cell.length_b   1.000
_cell.length_c   1.000
_cell.angle_alpha   90.00
_cell.angle_beta   90.00
_cell.angle_gamma   90.00
#
_symmetry.space_group_name_H-M   'P 1'
#
loop_
_entity.id
_entity.type
_entity.pdbx_description
1 polymer ?
#
loop_
_entity_poly.entity_id
_entity_poly.type
_entity_poly.pdbx_seq_one_letter_code
_entity_poly.pdbx_strand_id
1 'polypeptide(L)'
;MAIPKWTDERTATLTEFVGGESPVSYATVVEAADQLETSPRSVASKLRKMEFEVESSASVNTRAFTDAQESTLRSFVADNAGAYTYGQIAEAFEGGEFSSKQIQGKLLSMQLTEQVKPTPKVETPRSFSPEEEAEFVTLATGGAFLEEIAEAMGRTVNQVRGKALSLLRQDCIESIPAQKESKASAKVDPLEGVDVATMTVEEIAEQIDKTARGVKTMLTRRGLTASNYDGAAKAAKAAG
;
A
#
# COMPACT_ATOMS: atom_id res chain seq x y z
N MET A 1 0.25 -15.94 -0.61
CA MET A 1 1.33 -16.68 0.08
C MET A 1 2.07 -15.72 1.01
N ALA A 2 2.42 -16.15 2.23
CA ALA A 2 3.21 -15.33 3.15
C ALA A 2 4.66 -15.28 2.67
N ILE A 3 5.27 -14.10 2.61
CA ILE A 3 6.66 -13.93 2.20
C ILE A 3 7.55 -14.57 3.29
N PRO A 4 8.44 -15.52 2.96
CA PRO A 4 9.34 -16.13 3.94
C PRO A 4 10.23 -15.08 4.62
N LYS A 5 10.52 -15.27 5.91
CA LYS A 5 11.46 -14.41 6.65
C LYS A 5 12.89 -14.62 6.14
N TRP A 6 13.68 -13.55 6.10
CA TRP A 6 15.12 -13.63 5.82
C TRP A 6 15.86 -14.16 7.04
N THR A 7 16.34 -15.40 6.97
CA THR A 7 17.27 -16.01 7.93
C THR A 7 18.72 -15.81 7.47
N ASP A 8 19.68 -16.08 8.34
CA ASP A 8 21.11 -15.99 8.00
C ASP A 8 21.48 -16.97 6.88
N GLU A 9 20.94 -18.18 6.92
CA GLU A 9 21.11 -19.20 5.86
C GLU A 9 20.61 -18.70 4.50
N ARG A 10 19.35 -18.21 4.43
CA ARG A 10 18.79 -17.66 3.19
C ARG A 10 19.53 -16.43 2.69
N THR A 11 20.08 -15.65 3.63
CA THR A 11 20.91 -14.49 3.30
C THR A 11 22.24 -14.92 2.69
N ALA A 12 22.88 -15.96 3.26
CA ALA A 12 24.10 -16.54 2.70
C ALA A 12 23.86 -17.13 1.30
N THR A 13 22.77 -17.89 1.12
CA THR A 13 22.38 -18.42 -0.20
C THR A 13 22.17 -17.31 -1.23
N LEU A 14 21.51 -16.21 -0.84
CA LEU A 14 21.32 -15.06 -1.73
C LEU A 14 22.65 -14.40 -2.12
N THR A 15 23.56 -14.20 -1.15
CA THR A 15 24.86 -13.59 -1.40
C THR A 15 25.74 -14.48 -2.27
N GLU A 16 25.73 -15.79 -2.05
CA GLU A 16 26.44 -16.77 -2.89
C GLU A 16 25.87 -16.80 -4.31
N PHE A 17 24.54 -16.76 -4.44
CA PHE A 17 23.86 -16.76 -5.73
C PHE A 17 24.20 -15.53 -6.58
N VAL A 18 24.16 -14.34 -5.96
CA VAL A 18 24.47 -13.08 -6.65
C VAL A 18 25.99 -12.89 -6.86
N GLY A 19 26.80 -13.50 -6.00
CA GLY A 19 28.25 -13.48 -6.12
C GLY A 19 28.83 -12.06 -6.15
N GLY A 20 29.68 -11.80 -7.15
CA GLY A 20 30.33 -10.50 -7.36
C GLY A 20 29.66 -9.61 -8.42
N GLU A 21 28.43 -9.92 -8.84
CA GLU A 21 27.73 -9.14 -9.87
C GLU A 21 27.44 -7.70 -9.36
N SER A 22 27.84 -6.69 -10.14
CA SER A 22 27.53 -5.28 -9.84
C SER A 22 27.43 -4.45 -11.14
N PRO A 23 26.29 -3.78 -11.41
CA PRO A 23 25.03 -3.89 -10.67
C PRO A 23 24.39 -5.27 -10.84
N VAL A 24 23.73 -5.78 -9.81
CA VAL A 24 22.93 -7.01 -9.87
C VAL A 24 21.76 -6.78 -10.81
N SER A 25 21.72 -7.52 -11.92
CA SER A 25 20.69 -7.39 -12.94
C SER A 25 19.30 -7.77 -12.40
N TYR A 26 18.25 -7.20 -12.98
CA TYR A 26 16.89 -7.58 -12.58
C TYR A 26 16.59 -9.06 -12.90
N ALA A 27 17.23 -9.65 -13.93
CA ALA A 27 17.11 -11.06 -14.24
C ALA A 27 17.65 -11.94 -13.10
N THR A 28 18.87 -11.65 -12.61
CA THR A 28 19.45 -12.32 -11.44
C THR A 28 18.56 -12.20 -10.21
N VAL A 29 17.92 -11.03 -10.00
CA VAL A 29 16.96 -10.83 -8.90
C VAL A 29 15.73 -11.72 -9.02
N VAL A 30 15.23 -11.95 -10.24
CA VAL A 30 14.07 -12.82 -10.49
C VAL A 30 14.44 -14.28 -10.25
N GLU A 31 15.57 -14.75 -10.80
CA GLU A 31 16.03 -16.13 -10.61
C GLU A 31 16.29 -16.44 -9.12
N ALA A 32 16.93 -15.51 -8.40
CA ALA A 32 17.13 -15.63 -6.96
C ALA A 32 15.79 -15.68 -6.19
N ALA A 33 14.77 -14.95 -6.66
CA ALA A 33 13.46 -14.95 -6.03
C ALA A 33 12.74 -16.28 -6.21
N ASP A 34 12.84 -16.87 -7.41
CA ASP A 34 12.27 -18.18 -7.71
C ASP A 34 12.96 -19.28 -6.88
N GLN A 35 14.29 -19.29 -6.84
CA GLN A 35 15.04 -20.28 -6.06
C GLN A 35 14.79 -20.17 -4.56
N LEU A 36 14.62 -18.96 -4.04
CA LEU A 36 14.36 -18.73 -2.62
C LEU A 36 12.87 -18.76 -2.28
N GLU A 37 11.99 -19.04 -3.24
CA GLU A 37 10.54 -19.07 -3.07
C GLU A 37 10.00 -17.77 -2.42
N THR A 38 10.48 -16.62 -2.90
CA THR A 38 10.09 -15.29 -2.40
C THR A 38 9.79 -14.36 -3.58
N SER A 39 9.54 -13.07 -3.31
CA SER A 39 9.28 -12.11 -4.40
C SER A 39 10.54 -11.40 -4.87
N PRO A 40 10.65 -11.04 -6.17
CA PRO A 40 11.74 -10.20 -6.70
C PRO A 40 11.92 -8.89 -5.93
N ARG A 41 10.80 -8.31 -5.45
CA ARG A 41 10.81 -7.11 -4.61
C ARG A 41 11.47 -7.35 -3.25
N SER A 42 11.22 -8.51 -2.63
CA SER A 42 11.85 -8.90 -1.36
C SER A 42 13.35 -9.09 -1.53
N VAL A 43 13.78 -9.78 -2.59
CA VAL A 43 15.19 -9.98 -2.95
C VAL A 43 15.89 -8.64 -3.20
N ALA A 44 15.37 -7.81 -4.11
CA ALA A 44 15.95 -6.50 -4.40
C ALA A 44 16.03 -5.61 -3.15
N SER A 45 15.02 -5.65 -2.28
CA SER A 45 15.04 -4.92 -1.02
C SER A 45 16.09 -5.46 -0.04
N LYS A 46 16.33 -6.77 0.00
CA LYS A 46 17.34 -7.38 0.87
C LYS A 46 18.75 -7.09 0.36
N LEU A 47 19.00 -7.22 -0.94
CA LEU A 47 20.28 -6.88 -1.58
C LEU A 47 20.66 -5.41 -1.33
N ARG A 48 19.75 -4.47 -1.54
CA ARG A 48 20.00 -3.03 -1.26
C ARG A 48 20.28 -2.74 0.21
N LYS A 49 19.66 -3.49 1.14
CA LYS A 49 19.96 -3.39 2.58
C LYS A 49 21.35 -3.93 2.94
N MET A 50 21.89 -4.82 2.11
CA MET A 50 23.25 -5.36 2.21
C MET A 50 24.23 -4.58 1.33
N GLU A 51 23.85 -3.38 0.87
CA GLU A 51 24.70 -2.46 0.11
C GLU A 51 25.08 -2.93 -1.31
N PHE A 52 24.39 -3.92 -1.87
CA PHE A 52 24.53 -4.26 -3.29
C PHE A 52 23.87 -3.20 -4.18
N GLU A 53 24.52 -2.86 -5.29
CA GLU A 53 23.89 -2.08 -6.37
C GLU A 53 22.96 -3.01 -7.16
N VAL A 54 21.69 -2.63 -7.29
CA VAL A 54 20.67 -3.48 -7.93
C VAL A 54 19.94 -2.70 -8.99
N GLU A 55 19.90 -3.25 -10.21
CA GLU A 55 19.20 -2.67 -11.33
C GLU A 55 17.71 -2.40 -11.00
N SER A 56 17.19 -1.32 -11.55
CA SER A 56 15.77 -0.99 -11.38
C SER A 56 14.92 -1.98 -12.16
N SER A 57 13.88 -2.54 -11.55
CA SER A 57 12.88 -3.32 -12.29
C SER A 57 12.17 -2.51 -13.39
N ALA A 58 12.28 -1.17 -13.35
CA ALA A 58 11.72 -0.29 -14.36
C ALA A 58 12.59 -0.14 -15.63
N SER A 59 13.86 -0.56 -15.62
CA SER A 59 14.68 -0.58 -16.84
C SER A 59 14.30 -1.75 -17.75
N VAL A 60 13.72 -2.81 -17.18
CA VAL A 60 13.22 -3.97 -17.90
C VAL A 60 11.82 -3.68 -18.44
N ASN A 61 11.78 -3.00 -19.59
CA ASN A 61 10.55 -2.81 -20.35
C ASN A 61 10.27 -4.08 -21.19
N THR A 62 10.02 -5.20 -20.51
CA THR A 62 9.58 -6.41 -21.22
C THR A 62 8.12 -6.24 -21.60
N ARG A 63 7.83 -6.34 -22.90
CA ARG A 63 6.47 -6.39 -23.41
C ARG A 63 5.79 -7.58 -22.75
N ALA A 64 4.79 -7.32 -21.90
CA ALA A 64 4.14 -8.36 -21.09
C ALA A 64 3.42 -9.43 -21.95
N PHE A 65 3.12 -9.14 -23.22
CA PHE A 65 2.49 -10.05 -24.16
C PHE A 65 3.36 -10.18 -25.40
N THR A 66 3.59 -11.41 -25.84
CA THR A 66 4.18 -11.69 -27.15
C THR A 66 3.17 -11.42 -28.27
N ASP A 67 3.63 -11.17 -29.49
CA ASP A 67 2.71 -10.96 -30.64
C ASP A 67 1.77 -12.15 -30.87
N ALA A 68 2.24 -13.38 -30.61
CA ALA A 68 1.43 -14.58 -30.68
C ALA A 68 0.31 -14.56 -29.64
N GLN A 69 0.63 -14.25 -28.37
CA GLN A 69 -0.37 -14.11 -27.30
C GLN A 69 -1.38 -13.01 -27.60
N GLU A 70 -0.95 -11.89 -28.20
CA GLU A 70 -1.86 -10.82 -28.60
C GLU A 70 -2.84 -11.27 -29.70
N SER A 71 -2.35 -12.03 -30.68
CA SER A 71 -3.19 -12.61 -31.73
C SER A 71 -4.20 -13.61 -31.16
N THR A 72 -3.74 -14.52 -30.29
CA THR A 72 -4.61 -15.51 -29.64
C THR A 72 -5.67 -14.83 -28.78
N LEU A 73 -5.28 -13.84 -27.96
CA LEU A 73 -6.21 -13.09 -27.12
C LEU A 73 -7.25 -12.36 -27.96
N ARG A 74 -6.84 -11.73 -29.07
CA ARG A 74 -7.74 -11.06 -30.03
C ARG A 74 -8.76 -12.03 -30.62
N SER A 75 -8.33 -13.18 -31.13
CA SER A 75 -9.24 -14.20 -31.67
C SER A 75 -10.21 -14.69 -30.59
N PHE A 76 -9.69 -14.99 -29.39
CA PHE A 76 -10.50 -15.45 -28.27
C PHE A 76 -11.64 -14.47 -27.93
N VAL A 77 -11.35 -13.17 -27.79
CA VAL A 77 -12.41 -12.19 -27.45
C VAL A 77 -13.35 -11.91 -28.62
N ALA A 78 -12.87 -11.98 -29.87
CA ALA A 78 -13.70 -11.77 -31.04
C ALA A 78 -14.69 -12.92 -31.24
N ASP A 79 -14.23 -14.16 -31.08
CA ASP A 79 -15.06 -15.37 -31.21
C ASP A 79 -16.06 -15.51 -30.06
N ASN A 80 -15.79 -14.86 -28.92
CA ASN A 80 -16.61 -14.94 -27.70
C ASN A 80 -17.09 -13.55 -27.23
N ALA A 81 -17.38 -12.67 -28.18
CA ALA A 81 -17.74 -11.29 -27.90
C ALA A 81 -18.91 -11.19 -26.90
N GLY A 82 -18.69 -10.50 -25.79
CA GLY A 82 -19.66 -10.27 -24.72
C GLY A 82 -19.94 -11.48 -23.82
N ALA A 83 -19.28 -12.62 -24.02
CA ALA A 83 -19.54 -13.85 -23.25
C ALA A 83 -18.80 -13.87 -21.90
N TYR A 84 -17.55 -13.39 -21.88
CA TYR A 84 -16.66 -13.54 -20.73
C TYR A 84 -16.28 -12.20 -20.11
N THR A 85 -16.20 -12.17 -18.77
CA THR A 85 -15.64 -11.04 -18.02
C THR A 85 -14.11 -11.07 -18.07
N TYR A 86 -13.43 -9.97 -17.73
CA TYR A 86 -11.96 -9.94 -17.66
C TYR A 86 -11.37 -11.03 -16.76
N GLY A 87 -12.05 -11.40 -15.66
CA GLY A 87 -11.62 -12.48 -14.78
C GLY A 87 -11.69 -13.85 -15.45
N GLN A 88 -12.79 -14.12 -16.15
CA GLN A 88 -12.97 -15.38 -16.86
C GLN A 88 -12.05 -15.51 -18.08
N ILE A 89 -11.78 -14.40 -18.78
CA ILE A 89 -10.79 -14.38 -19.86
C ILE A 89 -9.40 -14.69 -19.29
N ALA A 90 -9.04 -14.07 -18.16
CA ALA A 90 -7.78 -14.36 -17.48
C ALA A 90 -7.64 -15.84 -17.11
N GLU A 91 -8.66 -16.47 -16.54
CA GLU A 91 -8.65 -17.89 -16.20
C GLU A 91 -8.53 -18.81 -17.43
N ALA A 92 -9.17 -18.45 -18.54
CA ALA A 92 -9.18 -19.25 -19.76
C ALA A 92 -7.93 -19.07 -20.64
N PHE A 93 -7.26 -17.92 -20.55
CA PHE A 93 -6.14 -17.54 -21.41
C PHE A 93 -4.79 -17.97 -20.80
N GLU A 94 -3.98 -18.70 -21.58
CA GLU A 94 -2.63 -19.14 -21.19
C GLU A 94 -2.58 -19.78 -19.80
N GLY A 95 -3.61 -20.57 -19.45
CA GLY A 95 -3.68 -21.28 -18.18
C GLY A 95 -3.77 -20.38 -16.94
N GLY A 96 -4.17 -19.11 -17.07
CA GLY A 96 -4.26 -18.20 -15.93
C GLY A 96 -2.98 -17.43 -15.63
N GLU A 97 -2.00 -17.42 -16.53
CA GLU A 97 -0.74 -16.68 -16.36
C GLU A 97 -0.96 -15.18 -16.13
N PHE A 98 -1.96 -14.60 -16.78
CA PHE A 98 -2.26 -13.17 -16.72
C PHE A 98 -3.38 -12.87 -15.74
N SER A 99 -3.16 -11.88 -14.87
CA SER A 99 -4.24 -11.36 -14.02
C SER A 99 -5.33 -10.68 -14.85
N SER A 100 -6.55 -10.66 -14.30
CA SER A 100 -7.69 -9.91 -14.85
C SER A 100 -7.34 -8.46 -15.23
N LYS A 101 -6.47 -7.80 -14.45
CA LYS A 101 -6.00 -6.43 -14.70
C LYS A 101 -5.03 -6.33 -15.88
N GLN A 102 -4.13 -7.32 -16.04
CA GLN A 102 -3.23 -7.38 -17.20
C GLN A 102 -4.03 -7.61 -18.49
N ILE A 103 -5.00 -8.54 -18.47
CA ILE A 103 -5.93 -8.75 -19.59
C ILE A 103 -6.71 -7.47 -19.91
N GLN A 104 -7.27 -6.81 -18.90
CA GLN A 104 -7.99 -5.54 -19.09
C GLN A 104 -7.11 -4.48 -19.75
N GLY A 105 -5.89 -4.26 -19.22
CA GLY A 105 -4.96 -3.29 -19.79
C GLY A 105 -4.57 -3.63 -21.23
N LYS A 106 -4.38 -4.92 -21.53
CA LYS A 106 -4.04 -5.38 -22.87
C LYS A 106 -5.19 -5.20 -23.85
N LEU A 107 -6.41 -5.59 -23.48
CA LEU A 107 -7.59 -5.40 -24.32
C LEU A 107 -7.91 -3.91 -24.54
N LEU A 108 -7.67 -3.05 -23.54
CA LEU A 108 -7.74 -1.60 -23.71
C LEU A 108 -6.73 -1.10 -24.75
N SER A 109 -5.47 -1.54 -24.67
CA SER A 109 -4.44 -1.17 -25.65
C SER A 109 -4.76 -1.64 -27.08
N MET A 110 -5.54 -2.72 -27.21
CA MET A 110 -6.00 -3.25 -28.50
C MET A 110 -7.37 -2.71 -28.93
N GLN A 111 -8.00 -1.85 -28.12
CA GLN A 111 -9.35 -1.30 -28.35
C GLN A 111 -10.45 -2.38 -28.45
N LEU A 112 -10.33 -3.46 -27.67
CA LEU A 112 -11.25 -4.61 -27.68
C LEU A 112 -12.14 -4.69 -26.42
N THR A 113 -12.21 -3.64 -25.62
CA THR A 113 -12.97 -3.64 -24.35
C THR A 113 -14.47 -3.84 -24.54
N GLU A 114 -15.02 -3.48 -25.70
CA GLU A 114 -16.43 -3.68 -26.04
C GLU A 114 -16.79 -5.16 -26.24
N GLN A 115 -15.80 -6.02 -26.49
CA GLN A 115 -15.98 -7.47 -26.66
C GLN A 115 -16.00 -8.22 -25.33
N VAL A 116 -15.84 -7.52 -24.20
CA VAL A 116 -15.79 -8.12 -22.87
C VAL A 116 -17.12 -7.91 -22.15
N LYS A 117 -17.63 -8.98 -21.54
CA LYS A 117 -18.80 -8.90 -20.68
C LYS A 117 -18.53 -7.95 -19.50
N PRO A 118 -19.39 -6.95 -19.25
CA PRO A 118 -19.28 -6.15 -18.05
C PRO A 118 -19.27 -7.03 -16.80
N THR A 119 -18.25 -6.88 -15.96
CA THR A 119 -18.19 -7.59 -14.69
C THR A 119 -19.31 -7.03 -13.79
N PRO A 120 -20.24 -7.87 -13.29
CA PRO A 120 -21.22 -7.43 -12.31
C PRO A 120 -20.51 -6.82 -11.12
N LYS A 121 -21.01 -5.69 -10.61
CA LYS A 121 -20.49 -5.11 -9.39
C LYS A 121 -20.73 -6.11 -8.28
N VAL A 122 -19.66 -6.68 -7.73
CA VAL A 122 -19.76 -7.57 -6.57
C VAL A 122 -20.35 -6.73 -5.44
N GLU A 123 -21.57 -7.07 -5.02
CA GLU A 123 -22.14 -6.50 -3.81
C GLU A 123 -21.32 -7.03 -2.64
N THR A 124 -20.49 -6.18 -2.06
CA THR A 124 -19.80 -6.51 -0.82
C THR A 124 -20.87 -6.79 0.23
N PRO A 125 -20.89 -7.97 0.85
CA PRO A 125 -21.89 -8.29 1.87
C PRO A 125 -21.87 -7.20 2.94
N ARG A 126 -23.06 -6.71 3.32
CA ARG A 126 -23.18 -5.69 4.36
C ARG A 126 -22.53 -6.22 5.63
N SER A 127 -21.55 -5.49 6.15
CA SER A 127 -20.81 -5.91 7.35
C SER A 127 -21.61 -5.72 8.64
N PHE A 128 -22.70 -4.96 8.58
CA PHE A 128 -23.66 -4.72 9.67
C PHE A 128 -25.05 -5.13 9.19
N SER A 129 -25.76 -5.93 9.99
CA SER A 129 -27.18 -6.24 9.75
C SER A 129 -28.07 -5.04 10.07
N PRO A 130 -29.31 -4.99 9.58
CA PRO A 130 -30.26 -3.95 9.96
C PRO A 130 -30.49 -3.86 11.48
N GLU A 131 -30.45 -4.99 12.20
CA GLU A 131 -30.55 -4.98 13.66
C GLU A 131 -29.32 -4.33 14.32
N GLU A 132 -28.12 -4.69 13.87
CA GLU A 132 -26.87 -4.08 14.35
C GLU A 132 -26.84 -2.57 14.06
N GLU A 133 -27.43 -2.12 12.93
CA GLU A 133 -27.56 -0.69 12.62
C GLU A 133 -28.50 0.04 13.59
N ALA A 134 -29.65 -0.56 13.92
CA ALA A 134 -30.59 0.03 14.87
C ALA A 134 -29.99 0.11 16.28
N GLU A 135 -29.27 -0.92 16.70
CA GLU A 135 -28.53 -0.92 17.96
C GLU A 135 -27.45 0.16 17.97
N PHE A 136 -26.66 0.29 16.88
CA PHE A 136 -25.66 1.34 16.74
C PHE A 136 -26.28 2.73 16.94
N VAL A 137 -27.37 3.03 16.23
CA VAL A 137 -28.05 4.34 16.29
C VAL A 137 -28.55 4.62 17.71
N THR A 138 -29.06 3.59 18.40
CA THR A 138 -29.51 3.71 19.79
C THR A 138 -28.36 4.08 20.72
N LEU A 139 -27.22 3.38 20.62
CA LEU A 139 -26.05 3.66 21.45
C LEU A 139 -25.43 5.04 21.13
N ALA A 140 -25.34 5.38 19.84
CA ALA A 140 -24.80 6.67 19.38
C ALA A 140 -25.66 7.85 19.87
N THR A 141 -26.98 7.75 19.75
CA THR A 141 -27.92 8.78 20.23
C THR A 141 -27.98 8.83 21.76
N GLY A 142 -27.72 7.69 22.42
CA GLY A 142 -27.57 7.58 23.87
C GLY A 142 -26.27 8.19 24.43
N GLY A 143 -25.40 8.73 23.57
CA GLY A 143 -24.15 9.38 23.99
C GLY A 143 -22.99 8.44 24.30
N ALA A 144 -23.07 7.16 23.88
CA ALA A 144 -22.00 6.21 24.06
C ALA A 144 -20.73 6.62 23.28
N PHE A 145 -19.56 6.32 23.82
CA PHE A 145 -18.29 6.52 23.11
C PHE A 145 -18.08 5.42 22.04
N LEU A 146 -17.23 5.69 21.04
CA LEU A 146 -16.91 4.70 19.99
C LEU A 146 -16.36 3.39 20.56
N GLU A 147 -15.59 3.43 21.65
CA GLU A 147 -15.10 2.25 22.36
C GLU A 147 -16.22 1.42 22.98
N GLU A 148 -17.21 2.09 23.56
CA GLU A 148 -18.36 1.43 24.22
C GLU A 148 -19.28 0.79 23.16
N ILE A 149 -19.47 1.46 22.03
CA ILE A 149 -20.20 0.89 20.88
C ILE A 149 -19.42 -0.29 20.28
N ALA A 150 -18.09 -0.19 20.17
CA ALA A 150 -17.26 -1.27 19.68
C ALA A 150 -17.32 -2.51 20.58
N GLU A 151 -17.27 -2.32 21.90
CA GLU A 151 -17.42 -3.37 22.88
C GLU A 151 -18.80 -4.02 22.81
N ALA A 152 -19.88 -3.21 22.80
CA ALA A 152 -21.26 -3.71 22.74
C ALA A 152 -21.51 -4.56 21.47
N MET A 153 -20.95 -4.14 20.33
CA MET A 153 -21.15 -4.82 19.05
C MET A 153 -20.12 -5.93 18.77
N GLY A 154 -19.14 -6.15 19.66
CA GLY A 154 -18.04 -7.10 19.43
C GLY A 154 -17.21 -6.76 18.18
N ARG A 155 -17.05 -5.47 17.86
CA ARG A 155 -16.32 -4.96 16.69
C ARG A 155 -15.09 -4.16 17.10
N THR A 156 -14.23 -3.86 16.14
CA THR A 156 -13.12 -2.92 16.37
C THR A 156 -13.62 -1.47 16.29
N VAL A 157 -12.99 -0.57 17.05
CA VAL A 157 -13.26 0.88 16.99
C VAL A 157 -13.18 1.44 15.56
N ASN A 158 -12.28 0.90 14.72
CA ASN A 158 -12.16 1.31 13.32
C ASN A 158 -13.38 0.91 12.47
N GLN A 159 -13.92 -0.29 12.68
CA GLN A 159 -15.14 -0.75 12.00
C GLN A 159 -16.35 0.11 12.41
N VAL A 160 -16.50 0.35 13.72
CA VAL A 160 -17.56 1.22 14.27
C VAL A 160 -17.44 2.64 13.74
N ARG A 161 -16.23 3.22 13.69
CA ARG A 161 -16.00 4.55 13.13
C ARG A 161 -16.36 4.62 11.64
N GLY A 162 -15.99 3.59 10.87
CA GLY A 162 -16.40 3.46 9.47
C GLY A 162 -17.92 3.40 9.33
N LYS A 163 -18.59 2.70 10.25
CA LYS A 163 -20.05 2.61 10.27
C LYS A 163 -20.72 3.93 10.67
N ALA A 164 -20.20 4.64 11.67
CA ALA A 164 -20.66 5.97 12.05
C ALA A 164 -20.63 6.93 10.85
N LEU A 165 -19.54 6.92 10.07
CA LEU A 165 -19.43 7.72 8.85
C LEU A 165 -20.50 7.36 7.81
N SER A 166 -20.84 6.08 7.69
CA SER A 166 -21.91 5.64 6.78
C SER A 166 -23.28 6.10 7.25
N LEU A 167 -23.57 5.97 8.54
CA LEU A 167 -24.85 6.35 9.14
C LEU A 167 -25.04 7.88 9.14
N LEU A 168 -23.96 8.63 9.36
CA LEU A 168 -23.97 10.09 9.27
C LEU A 168 -24.32 10.56 7.85
N ARG A 169 -23.75 9.93 6.81
CA ARG A 169 -24.10 10.25 5.41
C ARG A 169 -25.52 9.86 5.01
N GLN A 170 -26.15 9.00 5.80
CA GLN A 170 -27.54 8.57 5.63
C GLN A 170 -28.50 9.36 6.53
N ASP A 171 -28.01 10.38 7.23
CA ASP A 171 -28.74 11.19 8.21
C ASP A 171 -29.39 10.33 9.34
N CYS A 172 -28.84 9.15 9.62
CA CYS A 172 -29.32 8.26 10.69
C CYS A 172 -28.77 8.62 12.07
N ILE A 173 -27.72 9.43 12.14
CA ILE A 173 -27.14 9.99 13.37
C ILE A 173 -26.74 11.44 13.12
N GLU A 174 -26.82 12.30 14.15
CA GLU A 174 -26.50 13.73 14.03
C GLU A 174 -24.99 14.01 13.98
N SER A 175 -24.19 13.19 14.66
CA SER A 175 -22.74 13.32 14.71
C SER A 175 -22.06 11.98 14.96
N ILE A 176 -20.76 11.91 14.67
CA ILE A 176 -19.95 10.73 14.97
C ILE A 176 -19.74 10.67 16.49
N PRO A 177 -20.01 9.53 17.15
CA PRO A 177 -19.74 9.35 18.58
C PRO A 177 -18.30 9.72 18.94
N ALA A 178 -18.12 10.33 20.11
CA ALA A 178 -16.81 10.74 20.58
C ALA A 178 -15.93 9.52 20.90
N GLN A 179 -14.61 9.73 20.89
CA GLN A 179 -13.66 8.71 21.31
C GLN A 179 -13.21 9.01 22.75
N LYS A 180 -13.31 8.04 23.65
CA LYS A 180 -12.96 8.20 25.07
C LYS A 180 -11.44 8.31 25.26
N GLU A 181 -10.69 7.49 24.55
CA GLU A 181 -9.23 7.56 24.52
C GLU A 181 -8.78 8.30 23.25
N SER A 182 -8.64 9.62 23.35
CA SER A 182 -8.03 10.37 22.24
C SER A 182 -6.53 10.06 22.19
N LYS A 183 -6.08 9.33 21.17
CA LYS A 183 -4.64 9.26 20.79
C LYS A 183 -4.13 10.57 20.16
N ALA A 184 -4.94 11.62 20.16
CA ALA A 184 -4.44 12.96 19.92
C ALA A 184 -3.46 13.27 21.05
N SER A 185 -2.16 13.08 20.80
CA SER A 185 -1.13 13.66 21.64
C SER A 185 -1.51 15.12 21.89
N ALA A 186 -1.44 15.57 23.15
CA ALA A 186 -1.59 16.98 23.46
C ALA A 186 -0.82 17.80 22.42
N LYS A 187 -1.39 18.92 21.94
CA LYS A 187 -0.77 19.81 20.95
C LYS A 187 0.47 20.53 21.53
N VAL A 188 1.38 19.81 22.15
CA VAL A 188 2.69 20.29 22.56
C VAL A 188 3.60 20.13 21.34
N ASP A 189 4.29 21.20 20.94
CA ASP A 189 5.20 21.10 19.79
C ASP A 189 6.38 20.20 20.18
N PRO A 190 6.63 19.09 19.45
CA PRO A 190 7.74 18.21 19.76
C PRO A 190 9.13 18.88 19.71
N LEU A 191 9.26 20.03 19.06
CA LEU A 191 10.52 20.79 19.00
C LEU A 191 10.59 21.92 20.05
N GLU A 192 9.57 22.09 20.88
CA GLU A 192 9.58 23.09 21.94
C GLU A 192 10.70 22.80 22.95
N GLY A 193 11.59 23.77 23.17
CA GLY A 193 12.73 23.63 24.08
C GLY A 193 13.90 22.78 23.56
N VAL A 194 13.85 22.31 22.31
CA VAL A 194 14.97 21.60 21.67
C VAL A 194 15.91 22.61 21.02
N ASP A 195 17.21 22.50 21.31
CA ASP A 195 18.24 23.31 20.64
C ASP A 195 18.57 22.74 19.25
N VAL A 196 17.63 22.97 18.33
CA VAL A 196 17.67 22.41 16.97
C VAL A 196 18.95 22.78 16.22
N ALA A 197 19.50 23.98 16.44
CA ALA A 197 20.61 24.49 15.64
C ALA A 197 21.94 23.76 15.92
N THR A 198 22.12 23.23 17.13
CA THR A 198 23.37 22.59 17.55
C THR A 198 23.35 21.08 17.38
N MET A 199 22.16 20.48 17.29
CA MET A 199 21.98 19.04 17.20
C MET A 199 21.84 18.54 15.76
N THR A 200 22.26 17.30 15.53
CA THR A 200 21.97 16.56 14.30
C THR A 200 20.51 16.11 14.27
N VAL A 201 19.98 15.81 13.08
CA VAL A 201 18.63 15.26 12.91
C VAL A 201 18.43 13.99 13.75
N GLU A 202 19.45 13.14 13.82
CA GLU A 202 19.43 11.86 14.51
C GLU A 202 19.32 12.05 16.03
N GLU A 203 20.09 12.97 16.61
CA GLU A 203 20.01 13.33 18.03
C GLU A 203 18.67 13.97 18.39
N ILE A 204 18.14 14.85 17.53
CA ILE A 204 16.79 15.43 17.72
C ILE A 204 15.72 14.32 17.67
N ALA A 205 15.87 13.36 16.77
CA ALA A 205 14.93 12.23 16.63
C ALA A 205 14.90 11.38 17.89
N GLU A 206 16.06 11.09 18.47
CA GLU A 206 16.17 10.37 19.74
C GLU A 206 15.55 11.16 20.89
N GLN A 207 15.85 12.47 20.99
CA GLN A 207 15.34 13.31 22.08
C GLN A 207 13.81 13.43 22.11
N ILE A 208 13.15 13.44 20.96
CA ILE A 208 11.69 13.67 20.85
C ILE A 208 10.91 12.38 20.54
N ASP A 209 11.58 11.23 20.58
CA ASP A 209 11.05 9.91 20.25
C ASP A 209 10.33 9.87 18.87
N LYS A 210 11.05 10.28 17.83
CA LYS A 210 10.57 10.28 16.44
C LYS A 210 11.63 9.76 15.48
N THR A 211 11.20 9.47 14.26
CA THR A 211 12.13 9.07 13.19
C THR A 211 12.88 10.28 12.62
N ALA A 212 14.12 10.08 12.18
CA ALA A 212 14.91 11.11 11.48
C ALA A 212 14.17 11.69 10.25
N ARG A 213 13.38 10.86 9.55
CA ARG A 213 12.50 11.32 8.47
C ARG A 213 11.41 12.27 8.97
N GLY A 214 10.79 11.95 10.11
CA GLY A 214 9.82 12.82 10.78
C GLY A 214 10.43 14.17 11.15
N VAL A 215 11.63 14.16 11.74
CA VAL A 215 12.38 15.38 12.10
C VAL A 215 12.69 16.24 10.87
N LYS A 216 13.28 15.67 9.81
CA LYS A 216 13.57 16.39 8.55
C LYS A 216 12.32 17.09 7.97
N THR A 217 11.18 16.41 8.02
CA THR A 217 9.89 16.97 7.58
C THR A 217 9.46 18.14 8.47
N MET A 218 9.59 18.00 9.79
CA MET A 218 9.24 19.04 10.76
C MET A 218 10.13 20.28 10.64
N LEU A 219 11.43 20.09 10.42
CA LEU A 219 12.41 21.17 10.21
C LEU A 219 12.11 21.93 8.91
N THR A 220 11.88 21.22 7.81
CA THR A 220 11.52 21.84 6.52
C THR A 220 10.23 22.65 6.63
N ARG A 221 9.17 22.07 7.24
CA ARG A 221 7.89 22.79 7.38
C ARG A 221 8.01 24.07 8.21
N ARG A 222 8.93 24.10 9.18
CA ARG A 222 9.15 25.23 10.09
C ARG A 222 10.26 26.17 9.64
N GLY A 223 10.95 25.87 8.54
CA GLY A 223 12.11 26.63 8.08
C GLY A 223 13.25 26.64 9.10
N LEU A 224 13.44 25.55 9.85
CA LEU A 224 14.49 25.41 10.86
C LEU A 224 15.67 24.60 10.30
N THR A 225 16.87 24.94 10.75
CA THR A 225 18.12 24.29 10.32
C THR A 225 18.76 23.57 11.50
N ALA A 226 19.02 22.28 11.31
CA ALA A 226 19.81 21.44 12.21
C ALA A 226 21.25 21.37 11.71
N SER A 227 22.18 20.93 12.56
CA SER A 227 23.62 20.95 12.28
C SER A 227 24.01 20.21 10.99
N ASN A 228 23.28 19.13 10.66
CA ASN A 228 23.48 18.32 9.45
C ASN A 228 22.31 18.37 8.45
N TYR A 229 21.36 19.30 8.62
CA TYR A 229 20.19 19.41 7.74
C TYR A 229 19.61 20.82 7.67
N ASP A 230 19.71 21.43 6.49
CA ASP A 230 19.14 22.74 6.21
C ASP A 230 17.66 22.65 5.78
N GLY A 231 16.77 22.68 6.77
CA GLY A 231 15.32 22.71 6.55
C GLY A 231 14.85 24.05 5.98
N ALA A 232 15.51 25.17 6.32
CA ALA A 232 15.17 26.50 5.82
C ALA A 232 15.36 26.61 4.30
N ALA A 233 16.51 26.18 3.78
CA ALA A 233 16.77 26.20 2.34
C ALA A 233 15.78 25.28 1.57
N LYS A 234 15.43 24.13 2.15
CA LYS A 234 14.46 23.20 1.54
C LYS A 234 13.03 23.74 1.58
N ALA A 235 12.66 24.46 2.63
CA ALA A 235 11.37 25.14 2.73
C ALA A 235 11.22 26.19 1.64
N ALA A 236 12.25 27.03 1.46
CA ALA A 236 12.29 28.06 0.44
C ALA A 236 12.18 27.46 -0.97
N LYS A 237 12.86 26.34 -1.25
CA LYS A 237 12.76 25.63 -2.53
C LYS A 237 11.39 25.00 -2.79
N ALA A 238 10.65 24.63 -1.74
CA ALA A 238 9.32 24.03 -1.88
C ALA A 238 8.21 25.09 -2.01
N ALA A 239 8.48 26.35 -1.66
CA ALA A 239 7.54 27.46 -1.75
C ALA A 239 7.66 28.27 -3.06
N GLY A 240 8.72 28.06 -3.83
CA GLY A 240 8.91 28.60 -5.19
C GLY A 240 8.61 27.56 -6.26
#